data_AF-A0AAV8ZW86-F1
#
_entry.id   AF-A0AAV8ZW86-F1
#
_cell.length_a   1.000
_cell.length_b   1.000
_cell.length_c   1.000
_cell.angle_alpha   90.00
_cell.angle_beta   90.00
_cell.angle_gamma   90.00
#
_symmetry.space_group_name_H-M   'P 1'
#
loop_
_entity.id
_entity.type
_entity.pdbx_description
1 polymer ?
#
loop_
_entity_poly.entity_id
_entity_poly.type
_entity_poly.pdbx_seq_one_letter_code
_entity_poly.pdbx_strand_id
1 'polypeptide(L)' 'MDSASLLYLQVVPMKMAPIKRNHKTLSLKEKSAIIDELKRGISGKSLALKYGVGTSTISDIKIKSDKIKENESKEI' A
#
# COMPACT_ATOMS: atom_id res chain seq x y z
N MET A 1 44.90 17.28 19.70
CA MET A 1 43.67 16.50 19.44
C MET A 1 42.60 17.53 19.17
N ASP A 2 42.52 17.97 17.92
CA ASP A 2 41.83 19.21 17.58
C ASP A 2 40.32 19.01 17.54
N SER A 3 39.57 20.02 17.99
CA SER A 3 38.11 20.05 18.12
C SER A 3 37.36 19.72 16.82
N ALA A 4 38.03 19.83 15.66
CA ALA A 4 37.51 19.42 14.37
C ALA A 4 37.36 17.89 14.22
N SER A 5 38.14 17.09 14.97
CA SER A 5 38.06 15.63 14.92
C SER A 5 36.84 15.06 15.66
N LEU A 6 36.25 15.83 16.59
CA LEU A 6 35.10 15.39 17.41
C LEU A 6 33.74 15.62 16.74
N LEU A 7 33.70 16.38 15.63
CA LEU A 7 32.46 16.69 14.91
C LEU A 7 32.12 15.71 13.77
N TYR A 8 32.99 14.72 13.50
CA TYR A 8 32.88 13.90 12.27
C TYR A 8 32.13 12.57 12.43
N LEU A 9 31.64 12.20 13.62
CA LEU A 9 31.28 10.79 13.89
C LEU A 9 29.83 10.43 14.23
N GLN A 10 28.83 11.33 14.23
CA GLN A 10 27.47 10.91 14.65
C GLN A 10 26.31 11.49 13.83
N VAL A 11 26.06 10.89 12.65
CA VAL A 11 24.71 10.50 12.19
C VAL A 11 24.81 9.53 11.00
N VAL A 12 25.16 8.27 11.28
CA VAL A 12 25.04 7.19 10.28
C VAL A 12 23.62 6.63 10.39
N PRO A 13 22.76 6.72 9.35
CA PRO A 13 21.41 6.19 9.43
C PRO A 13 21.47 4.64 9.47
N MET A 14 21.18 4.05 10.63
CA MET A 14 20.99 2.61 10.74
C MET A 14 19.82 2.19 9.83
N LYS A 15 20.09 1.34 8.83
CA LYS A 15 19.04 0.69 8.03
C LYS A 15 18.25 -0.24 8.93
N MET A 16 17.06 0.18 9.38
CA MET A 16 16.12 -0.72 10.04
C MET A 16 15.69 -1.81 9.05
N ALA A 17 15.69 -3.07 9.51
CA ALA A 17 15.16 -4.18 8.74
C ALA A 17 13.68 -3.92 8.40
N PRO A 18 13.21 -4.26 7.19
CA PRO A 18 11.83 -4.04 6.80
C PRO A 18 10.90 -4.85 7.70
N ILE A 19 10.00 -4.17 8.41
CA ILE A 19 8.96 -4.80 9.23
C ILE A 19 8.08 -5.65 8.30
N LYS A 20 7.97 -6.94 8.59
CA LYS A 20 7.08 -7.85 7.87
C LYS A 20 5.64 -7.33 8.02
N ARG A 21 5.03 -6.92 6.92
CA ARG A 21 3.62 -6.51 6.90
C ARG A 21 2.73 -7.74 7.04
N ASN A 22 1.80 -7.71 7.99
CA ASN A 22 0.76 -8.72 8.08
C ASN A 22 -0.09 -8.70 6.79
N HIS A 23 -0.39 -9.89 6.26
CA HIS A 23 -1.20 -10.01 5.05
C HIS A 23 -2.66 -9.74 5.40
N LYS A 24 -3.26 -8.74 4.75
CA LYS A 24 -4.69 -8.45 4.86
C LYS A 24 -5.41 -9.04 3.64
N THR A 25 -6.38 -9.92 3.89
CA THR A 25 -7.27 -10.43 2.84
C THR A 25 -8.45 -9.48 2.70
N LEU A 26 -8.66 -8.93 1.50
CA LEU A 26 -9.83 -8.11 1.17
C LEU A 26 -10.96 -8.98 0.60
N SER A 27 -12.19 -8.71 1.04
CA SER A 27 -13.41 -9.26 0.47
C SER A 27 -13.64 -8.77 -0.97
N LEU A 28 -14.51 -9.45 -1.72
CA LEU A 28 -14.88 -9.02 -3.08
C LEU A 28 -15.54 -7.63 -3.09
N LYS A 29 -16.43 -7.37 -2.13
CA LYS A 29 -17.09 -6.06 -1.95
C LYS A 29 -16.09 -4.93 -1.69
N GLU A 30 -15.10 -5.14 -0.82
CA GLU A 30 -14.06 -4.13 -0.55
C GLU A 30 -13.22 -3.85 -1.81
N LYS A 31 -12.86 -4.90 -2.57
CA LYS A 31 -12.12 -4.72 -3.83
C LYS A 31 -12.94 -3.94 -4.87
N SER A 32 -14.24 -4.24 -4.97
CA SER A 32 -15.16 -3.52 -5.87
C SER A 32 -15.30 -2.05 -5.48
N ALA A 33 -15.44 -1.76 -4.18
CA ALA A 33 -15.45 -0.41 -3.65
C ALA A 33 -14.15 0.36 -3.96
N ILE A 34 -12.98 -0.28 -3.83
CA ILE A 34 -11.70 0.31 -4.21
C ILE A 34 -11.67 0.65 -5.71
N ILE A 35 -12.18 -0.22 -6.59
CA ILE A 35 -12.24 0.03 -8.03
C ILE A 35 -13.12 1.25 -8.33
N ASP A 36 -14.29 1.34 -7.70
CA ASP A 36 -15.21 2.45 -7.91
C ASP A 36 -14.65 3.77 -7.37
N GLU A 37 -13.99 3.76 -6.21
CA GLU A 37 -13.28 4.93 -5.66
C GLU A 37 -12.11 5.38 -6.57
N LEU A 38 -11.36 4.43 -7.15
CA LEU A 38 -10.33 4.73 -8.14
C LEU A 38 -10.91 5.36 -9.41
N LYS A 39 -12.08 4.88 -9.89
CA LYS A 39 -12.77 5.48 -11.05
C LYS A 39 -13.28 6.89 -10.77
N ARG A 40 -13.61 7.20 -9.52
CA ARG A 40 -13.96 8.56 -9.05
C ARG A 40 -12.75 9.50 -8.95
N GLY A 41 -11.53 9.01 -9.21
CA GLY A 41 -10.31 9.81 -9.17
C GLY A 41 -9.67 9.92 -7.79
N ILE A 42 -10.09 9.11 -6.81
CA ILE A 42 -9.45 9.11 -5.48
C ILE A 42 -8.02 8.56 -5.60
N SER A 43 -7.07 9.20 -4.92
CA SER A 43 -5.67 8.77 -4.92
C SER A 43 -5.52 7.37 -4.31
N GLY A 44 -4.80 6.50 -5.02
CA GLY A 44 -4.49 5.15 -4.54
C GLY A 44 -3.74 5.12 -3.22
N LYS A 45 -2.97 6.17 -2.88
CA LYS A 45 -2.30 6.28 -1.58
C LYS A 45 -3.30 6.48 -0.44
N SER A 46 -4.35 7.28 -0.65
CA SER A 46 -5.41 7.47 0.33
C SER A 46 -6.21 6.18 0.54
N LEU A 47 -6.51 5.45 -0.54
CA LEU A 47 -7.18 4.15 -0.47
C LEU A 47 -6.34 3.09 0.23
N ALA A 48 -5.04 3.05 -0.04
CA ALA A 48 -4.11 2.15 0.65
C ALA A 48 -4.18 2.35 2.19
N LEU A 49 -4.21 3.60 2.64
CA LEU A 49 -4.35 3.93 4.07
C LEU A 49 -5.73 3.56 4.61
N LYS A 50 -6.81 3.95 3.93
CA LYS A 50 -8.21 3.67 4.32
C LYS A 50 -8.48 2.18 4.48
N TYR A 51 -8.00 1.37 3.54
CA TYR A 51 -8.22 -0.07 3.52
C TYR A 51 -7.10 -0.85 4.22
N GLY A 52 -6.05 -0.19 4.73
CA GLY A 52 -4.92 -0.84 5.43
C GLY A 52 -4.14 -1.82 4.55
N VAL A 53 -3.95 -1.48 3.27
CA VAL A 53 -3.23 -2.31 2.28
C VAL A 53 -2.05 -1.55 1.68
N GLY A 54 -1.15 -2.29 1.02
CA GLY A 54 -0.04 -1.67 0.30
C GLY A 54 -0.52 -0.95 -0.96
N THR A 55 0.23 0.07 -1.39
CA THR A 55 0.01 0.73 -2.69
C THR A 55 0.13 -0.27 -3.85
N SER A 56 1.00 -1.28 -3.72
CA SER A 56 1.10 -2.40 -4.68
C SER A 56 -0.23 -3.14 -4.81
N THR A 57 -0.92 -3.40 -3.71
CA THR A 57 -2.23 -4.07 -3.71
C THR A 57 -3.28 -3.22 -4.42
N ILE A 58 -3.27 -1.90 -4.23
CA ILE A 58 -4.17 -0.99 -4.95
C ILE A 58 -3.90 -1.02 -6.46
N SER A 59 -2.63 -1.01 -6.86
CA SER A 59 -2.25 -1.14 -8.28
C SER A 59 -2.67 -2.48 -8.86
N ASP A 60 -2.49 -3.58 -8.14
CA ASP A 60 -2.91 -4.92 -8.56
C ASP A 60 -4.44 -5.01 -8.73
N ILE A 61 -5.20 -4.42 -7.80
CA ILE A 61 -6.67 -4.33 -7.88
C ILE A 61 -7.08 -3.52 -9.12
N LYS A 62 -6.39 -2.40 -9.40
CA LYS A 62 -6.66 -1.58 -10.57
C LYS A 62 -6.48 -2.38 -11.86
N ILE A 63 -5.37 -3.11 -11.99
CA ILE A 63 -5.07 -3.94 -13.18
C ILE A 63 -6.05 -5.11 -13.31
N LYS A 64 -6.41 -5.75 -12.20
CA LYS A 64 -7.29 -6.93 -12.17
C LYS A 64 -8.78 -6.58 -12.04
N SER A 65 -9.14 -5.31 -12.27
CA SER A 65 -10.48 -4.80 -11.97
C SER A 65 -11.59 -5.54 -12.73
N ASP A 66 -11.36 -5.90 -13.99
CA ASP A 66 -12.33 -6.64 -14.81
C ASP A 66 -12.65 -8.03 -14.23
N LYS A 67 -11.60 -8.77 -13.83
CA LYS A 67 -11.75 -10.10 -13.22
C LYS A 67 -12.43 -10.05 -11.85
N ILE A 68 -12.17 -8.98 -11.08
CA ILE A 68 -12.78 -8.80 -9.77
C ILE A 68 -14.28 -8.57 -9.92
N LYS A 69 -14.72 -7.75 -10.88
CA LYS A 69 -16.15 -7.52 -11.14
C LYS A 69 -16.82 -8.77 -11.71
N GLU A 70 -16.15 -9.53 -12.57
CA GLU A 70 -16.68 -10.79 -13.09
C GLU A 70 -16.96 -11.81 -11.98
N ASN A 71 -16.08 -11.91 -10.97
CA ASN A 71 -16.26 -12.83 -9.85
C ASN A 71 -17.35 -12.37 -8.87
N GLU A 72 -17.57 -11.07 -8.71
CA GLU A 72 -18.69 -10.53 -7.92
C GLU A 72 -20.05 -10.93 -8.52
N SER A 73 -20.18 -10.93 -9.84
CA SER A 73 -21.41 -11.33 -10.54
C SER A 73 -21.72 -12.84 -10.48
N LYS A 74 -20.74 -13.68 -10.12
CA LYS A 74 -20.90 -15.15 -10.05
C LYS A 74 -21.32 -15.64 -8.65
N GLU A 75 -21.36 -14.75 -7.68
CA GLU A 75 -21.68 -15.06 -6.27
C GLU A 75 -23.11 -14.63 -5.88
N ILE A 76 -23.87 -14.07 -6.85
CA ILE A 76 -25.29 -13.69 -6.74
C ILE A 76 -26.17 -14.76 -7.38
#